data_AF-I9S3E2-F1
#
_entry.id   AF-I9S3E2-F1
#
_cell.length_a   1.000
_cell.length_b   1.000
_cell.length_c   1.000
_cell.angle_alpha   90.00
_cell.angle_beta   90.00
_cell.angle_gamma   90.00
#
_symmetry.space_group_name_H-M   'P 1'
#
loop_
_entity.id
_entity.type
_entity.pdbx_description
1 polymer ?
#
loop_
_entity_poly.entity_id
_entity_poly.type
_entity_poly.pdbx_seq_one_letter_code
_entity_poly.pdbx_strand_id
1 'polypeptide(L)'
;MRFLILFFIGALGIGFSQTELDLKDLEKKPAGIVRDYYLWRYISDKKTSLENAKKAYELTQNKNNALQKAMQEKGVENSEKSPDAKMPEDIYCKQITLESMLETTDAFQASCIAIGLKSKIRDFDKIPLQTIKSLQEKIKEAYPVLYEELEILQSKHVSASLFKANAQVFSALFNHLSYEKKLQIFEEHIPIKELNRLLDENYPAFNRLIYQVILDPKLDHFKDALAKSNATQSNAQTFFILGINEILRKKTSKALKYFERSEAVVKDDDFSKDRAIFWQYLASKKKKTLERLSQSPALNLYSLYASRKLQTTPSYRIISRIQNLSQEDPPFNTHDPFLWQIFKEKTLSLKDEGAFNAMLKSLYYEKSAPELTYLLSQRNKDKIYYYLSPYEGIIEWQNTDERAMAYAIARQESFLLPALISRSFALGLMQIMPFNVGPFAKSLGMDNIDLNDMFNPNIALKFGNYYLNHLKKEFNHPLFVAYAYNAGPGFLRRWLESSKRFKEKNHFEPWLSMELMPYSETRMYGFRVMLNYLIYQEIFGNFIPIDTFLEQTLNSKDKP
;
A
#
# COMPACT_ATOMS: atom_id res chain seq x y z
N MET A 1 35.84 58.60 1.65
CA MET A 1 36.25 57.78 2.81
C MET A 1 35.12 57.77 3.84
N ARG A 2 34.25 56.75 3.82
CA ARG A 2 33.53 56.17 4.98
C ARG A 2 32.58 55.07 4.48
N PHE A 3 32.68 53.94 5.16
CA PHE A 3 32.22 52.61 4.77
C PHE A 3 30.70 52.44 4.82
N LEU A 4 30.17 51.69 3.84
CA LEU A 4 28.90 50.97 3.92
C LEU A 4 29.02 49.82 4.94
N ILE A 5 27.99 49.61 5.76
CA ILE A 5 27.75 48.32 6.44
C ILE A 5 26.36 47.85 6.02
N LEU A 6 26.33 46.93 5.05
CA LEU A 6 25.19 46.10 4.71
C LEU A 6 25.17 44.91 5.67
N PHE A 7 24.09 44.78 6.46
CA PHE A 7 23.83 43.58 7.24
C PHE A 7 23.40 42.44 6.30
N PHE A 8 24.35 41.57 5.97
CA PHE A 8 24.08 40.26 5.39
C PHE A 8 23.64 39.33 6.52
N ILE A 9 22.34 39.03 6.62
CA ILE A 9 21.87 37.90 7.43
C ILE A 9 22.11 36.65 6.59
N GLY A 10 23.26 36.01 6.82
CA GLY A 10 23.60 34.73 6.22
C GLY A 10 22.65 33.65 6.74
N ALA A 11 21.87 33.06 5.83
CA ALA A 11 21.21 31.78 6.07
C ALA A 11 22.30 30.70 6.20
N LEU A 12 22.59 30.30 7.43
CA LEU A 12 23.38 29.10 7.72
C LEU A 12 22.58 27.89 7.26
N GLY A 13 22.87 27.42 6.04
CA GLY A 13 22.51 26.09 5.59
C GLY A 13 23.25 25.06 6.43
N ILE A 14 22.59 24.51 7.45
CA ILE A 14 23.05 23.30 8.13
C ILE A 14 22.76 22.14 7.18
N GLY A 15 23.66 21.90 6.24
CA GLY A 15 23.71 20.63 5.52
C GLY A 15 24.09 19.54 6.52
N PHE A 16 23.12 18.73 6.94
CA PHE A 16 23.41 17.50 7.67
C PHE A 16 23.98 16.48 6.68
N SER A 17 25.27 16.61 6.36
CA SER A 17 26.03 15.52 5.76
C SER A 17 26.20 14.42 6.80
N GLN A 18 25.18 13.59 7.00
CA GLN A 18 25.37 12.33 7.70
C GLN A 18 26.44 11.53 6.96
N THR A 19 27.49 11.15 7.68
CA THR A 19 28.55 10.26 7.18
C THR A 19 27.92 9.04 6.51
N GLU A 20 28.29 8.78 5.26
CA GLU A 20 27.89 7.56 4.55
C GLU A 20 28.24 6.35 5.41
N LEU A 21 27.23 5.55 5.76
CA LEU A 21 27.42 4.35 6.58
C LEU A 21 28.11 3.27 5.75
N ASP A 22 29.27 2.80 6.22
CA ASP A 22 29.96 1.69 5.58
C ASP A 22 29.29 0.34 5.95
N LEU A 23 29.77 -0.75 5.33
CA LEU A 23 29.22 -2.07 5.59
C LEU A 23 29.37 -2.51 7.07
N LYS A 24 30.49 -2.17 7.72
CA LYS A 24 30.76 -2.54 9.13
C LYS A 24 29.85 -1.77 10.09
N ASP A 25 29.50 -0.54 9.76
CA ASP A 25 28.52 0.24 10.50
C ASP A 25 27.13 -0.36 10.34
N LEU A 26 26.74 -0.73 9.12
CA LEU A 26 25.44 -1.34 8.83
C LEU A 26 25.27 -2.70 9.50
N GLU A 27 26.32 -3.53 9.58
CA GLU A 27 26.31 -4.81 10.30
C GLU A 27 25.94 -4.65 11.79
N LYS A 28 26.35 -3.54 12.42
CA LYS A 28 26.06 -3.24 13.83
C LYS A 28 24.65 -2.66 14.04
N LYS A 29 23.97 -2.22 12.99
CA LYS A 29 22.62 -1.66 13.09
C LYS A 29 21.57 -2.78 13.22
N PRO A 30 20.45 -2.54 13.94
CA PRO A 30 19.36 -3.49 14.03
C PRO A 30 18.84 -3.91 12.66
N ALA A 31 18.52 -5.20 12.50
CA ALA A 31 17.82 -5.67 11.31
C ALA A 31 16.45 -5.01 11.19
N GLY A 32 16.03 -4.70 9.97
CA GLY A 32 14.75 -4.05 9.72
C GLY A 32 14.75 -3.23 8.45
N ILE A 33 13.60 -2.63 8.15
CA ILE A 33 13.38 -1.80 6.95
C ILE A 33 14.38 -0.64 6.90
N VAL A 34 14.74 -0.04 8.04
CA VAL A 34 15.71 1.06 8.10
C VAL A 34 17.08 0.59 7.62
N ARG A 35 17.58 -0.54 8.15
CA ARG A 35 18.86 -1.11 7.69
C ARG A 35 18.79 -1.53 6.22
N ASP A 36 17.71 -2.15 5.79
CA ASP A 36 17.51 -2.56 4.39
C ASP A 36 17.55 -1.36 3.42
N TYR A 37 17.04 -0.19 3.82
CA TYR A 37 17.15 1.05 3.05
C TYR A 37 18.60 1.50 2.90
N TYR A 38 19.38 1.53 3.99
CA TYR A 38 20.78 1.92 3.89
C TYR A 38 21.64 0.87 3.16
N LEU A 39 21.31 -0.42 3.28
CA LEU A 39 21.92 -1.48 2.46
C LEU A 39 21.58 -1.29 0.97
N TRP A 40 20.35 -0.88 0.64
CA TRP A 40 19.98 -0.52 -0.73
C TRP A 40 20.79 0.67 -1.24
N ARG A 41 20.96 1.73 -0.45
CA ARG A 41 21.84 2.86 -0.82
C ARG A 41 23.27 2.39 -1.05
N TYR A 42 23.80 1.58 -0.14
CA TYR A 42 25.16 1.03 -0.22
C TYR A 42 25.37 0.17 -1.47
N ILE A 43 24.44 -0.74 -1.79
CA ILE A 43 24.49 -1.57 -3.01
C ILE A 43 24.37 -0.71 -4.28
N SER A 44 23.54 0.34 -4.24
CA SER A 44 23.29 1.22 -5.39
C SER A 44 24.44 2.18 -5.67
N ASP A 45 25.34 2.42 -4.72
CA ASP A 45 26.51 3.27 -4.94
C ASP A 45 27.46 2.63 -5.97
N LYS A 46 27.91 3.45 -6.93
CA LYS A 46 28.89 3.07 -7.96
C LYS A 46 30.24 2.70 -7.37
N LYS A 47 30.61 3.24 -6.21
CA LYS A 47 31.87 2.95 -5.51
C LYS A 47 31.87 1.57 -4.84
N THR A 48 30.70 1.00 -4.56
CA THR A 48 30.58 -0.30 -3.90
C THR A 48 31.00 -1.43 -4.84
N SER A 49 31.99 -2.22 -4.43
CA SER A 49 32.44 -3.39 -5.18
C SER A 49 31.36 -4.48 -5.22
N LEU A 50 31.38 -5.32 -6.26
CA LEU A 50 30.45 -6.44 -6.38
C LEU A 50 30.51 -7.40 -5.18
N GLU A 51 31.71 -7.64 -4.62
CA GLU A 51 31.86 -8.48 -3.43
C GLU A 51 31.14 -7.89 -2.22
N ASN A 52 31.35 -6.60 -1.95
CA ASN A 52 30.70 -5.92 -0.83
C ASN A 52 29.19 -5.76 -1.05
N ALA A 53 28.75 -5.56 -2.29
CA ALA A 53 27.32 -5.53 -2.61
C ALA A 53 26.64 -6.86 -2.31
N LYS A 54 27.29 -8.01 -2.62
CA LYS A 54 26.76 -9.34 -2.28
C LYS A 54 26.65 -9.53 -0.76
N LYS A 55 27.70 -9.18 0.00
CA LYS A 55 27.66 -9.23 1.47
C LYS A 55 26.53 -8.35 2.04
N ALA A 56 26.40 -7.12 1.53
CA ALA A 56 25.32 -6.22 1.92
C ALA A 56 23.93 -6.80 1.58
N TYR A 57 23.79 -7.42 0.41
CA TYR A 57 22.53 -8.05 -0.01
C TYR A 57 22.14 -9.23 0.88
N GLU A 58 23.10 -10.01 1.36
CA GLU A 58 22.89 -11.10 2.32
C GLU A 58 22.44 -10.60 3.70
N LEU A 59 22.87 -9.40 4.11
CA LEU A 59 22.45 -8.78 5.38
C LEU A 59 20.99 -8.26 5.37
N THR A 60 20.36 -8.19 4.19
CA THR A 60 19.00 -7.67 4.06
C THR A 60 17.99 -8.62 4.69
N GLN A 61 17.03 -8.06 5.43
CA GLN A 61 15.94 -8.86 5.99
C GLN A 61 14.85 -9.10 4.95
N ASN A 62 14.55 -8.11 4.12
CA ASN A 62 13.54 -8.19 3.08
C ASN A 62 14.11 -7.77 1.73
N LYS A 63 14.43 -8.76 0.88
CA LYS A 63 14.87 -8.55 -0.51
C LYS A 63 13.73 -8.06 -1.40
N ASN A 64 13.31 -6.82 -1.20
CA ASN A 64 12.27 -6.17 -2.01
C ASN A 64 12.73 -5.94 -3.46
N ASN A 65 11.83 -5.45 -4.32
CA ASN A 65 12.16 -5.20 -5.72
C ASN A 65 13.28 -4.17 -5.92
N ALA A 66 13.40 -3.17 -5.04
CA ALA A 66 14.45 -2.15 -5.14
C ALA A 66 15.84 -2.75 -4.87
N LEU A 67 15.96 -3.59 -3.84
CA LEU A 67 17.18 -4.34 -3.52
C LEU A 67 17.53 -5.34 -4.61
N GLN A 68 16.56 -6.13 -5.09
CA GLN A 68 16.78 -7.08 -6.19
C GLN A 68 17.28 -6.37 -7.45
N LYS A 69 16.65 -5.24 -7.80
CA LYS A 69 17.05 -4.41 -8.94
C LYS A 69 18.45 -3.84 -8.77
N ALA A 70 18.76 -3.26 -7.61
CA ALA A 70 20.08 -2.71 -7.33
C ALA A 70 21.18 -3.79 -7.42
N MET A 71 20.91 -4.98 -6.88
CA MET A 71 21.84 -6.11 -6.97
C MET A 71 22.01 -6.60 -8.42
N GLN A 72 20.92 -6.68 -9.19
CA GLN A 72 20.97 -7.03 -10.61
C GLN A 72 21.80 -6.02 -11.42
N GLU A 73 21.55 -4.72 -11.25
CA GLU A 73 22.30 -3.65 -11.90
C GLU A 73 23.79 -3.72 -11.53
N LYS A 74 24.10 -3.96 -10.25
CA LYS A 74 25.48 -4.14 -9.79
C LYS A 74 26.20 -5.31 -10.48
N GLY A 75 25.49 -6.41 -10.72
CA GLY A 75 26.00 -7.56 -11.47
C GLY A 75 26.33 -7.20 -12.91
N VAL A 76 25.41 -6.49 -13.60
CA VAL A 76 25.61 -6.02 -14.98
C VAL A 76 26.78 -5.06 -15.10
N GLU A 77 26.92 -4.10 -14.18
CA GLU A 77 28.04 -3.14 -14.15
C GLU A 77 29.42 -3.81 -14.02
N ASN A 78 29.47 -5.04 -13.48
CA ASN A 78 30.70 -5.75 -13.19
C ASN A 78 30.89 -7.01 -14.04
N SER A 79 30.01 -7.29 -15.02
CA SER A 79 30.06 -8.52 -15.81
C SER A 79 31.34 -8.64 -16.63
N GLU A 80 31.89 -7.53 -17.12
CA GLU A 80 33.18 -7.53 -17.85
C GLU A 80 34.39 -7.69 -16.92
N LYS A 81 34.31 -7.14 -15.70
CA LYS A 81 35.42 -7.16 -14.72
C LYS A 81 35.48 -8.47 -13.94
N SER A 82 34.37 -9.19 -13.84
CA SER A 82 34.25 -10.41 -13.04
C SER A 82 33.21 -11.34 -13.67
N PRO A 83 33.49 -11.92 -14.85
CA PRO A 83 32.55 -12.75 -15.60
C PRO A 83 32.11 -14.01 -14.82
N ASP A 84 32.98 -14.54 -13.96
CA ASP A 84 32.72 -15.73 -13.15
C ASP A 84 32.07 -15.41 -11.78
N ALA A 85 31.74 -14.15 -11.51
CA ALA A 85 31.17 -13.77 -10.24
C ALA A 85 29.76 -14.34 -10.08
N LYS A 86 29.61 -15.32 -9.18
CA LYS A 86 28.30 -15.88 -8.83
C LYS A 86 27.43 -14.81 -8.18
N MET A 87 26.29 -14.55 -8.83
CA MET A 87 25.22 -13.69 -8.32
C MET A 87 24.38 -14.45 -7.28
N PRO A 88 23.70 -13.74 -6.36
CA PRO A 88 22.75 -14.38 -5.44
C PRO A 88 21.73 -15.23 -6.19
N GLU A 89 21.35 -16.39 -5.62
CA GLU A 89 20.49 -17.39 -6.26
C GLU A 89 19.19 -16.79 -6.83
N ASP A 90 18.53 -15.91 -6.05
CA ASP A 90 17.27 -15.27 -6.42
C ASP A 90 17.38 -14.26 -7.59
N ILE A 91 18.60 -13.85 -7.93
CA ILE A 91 18.92 -13.03 -9.10
C ILE A 91 19.34 -13.93 -10.26
N TYR A 92 20.31 -14.83 -10.00
CA TYR A 92 20.90 -15.70 -11.00
C TYR A 92 19.87 -16.65 -11.65
N CYS A 93 19.08 -17.34 -10.83
CA CYS A 93 18.13 -18.36 -11.32
C CYS A 93 16.97 -17.78 -12.13
N LYS A 94 16.71 -16.47 -12.04
CA LYS A 94 15.73 -15.78 -12.90
C LYS A 94 16.29 -15.44 -14.28
N GLN A 95 17.62 -15.30 -14.39
CA GLN A 95 18.30 -14.83 -15.61
C GLN A 95 18.69 -15.97 -16.53
N ILE A 96 19.09 -17.12 -15.96
CA ILE A 96 19.46 -18.28 -16.76
C ILE A 96 18.27 -18.82 -17.58
N THR A 97 18.57 -19.37 -18.76
CA THR A 97 17.59 -19.99 -19.65
C THR A 97 17.21 -21.38 -19.15
N LEU A 98 16.02 -21.86 -19.51
CA LEU A 98 15.58 -23.20 -19.11
C LEU A 98 16.35 -24.28 -19.87
N GLU A 99 16.81 -23.98 -21.08
CA GLU A 99 17.66 -24.85 -21.89
C GLU A 99 19.01 -25.08 -21.20
N SER A 100 19.67 -24.03 -20.73
CA SER A 100 20.94 -24.16 -19.99
C SER A 100 20.75 -24.85 -18.64
N MET A 101 19.60 -24.62 -17.97
CA MET A 101 19.23 -25.40 -16.78
C MET A 101 19.10 -26.88 -17.10
N LEU A 102 18.53 -27.25 -18.25
CA LEU A 102 18.35 -28.63 -18.66
C LEU A 102 19.68 -29.32 -18.98
N GLU A 103 20.57 -28.66 -19.72
CA GLU A 103 21.89 -29.19 -20.11
C GLU A 103 22.75 -29.58 -18.90
N THR A 104 22.61 -28.86 -17.78
CA THR A 104 23.37 -29.09 -16.54
C THR A 104 22.43 -29.27 -15.35
N THR A 105 21.33 -30.02 -15.53
CA THR A 105 20.24 -30.11 -14.54
C THR A 105 20.72 -30.50 -13.14
N ASP A 106 21.64 -31.46 -13.02
CA ASP A 106 22.13 -31.92 -11.71
C ASP A 106 23.05 -30.90 -11.01
N ALA A 107 23.44 -29.82 -11.70
CA ALA A 107 24.17 -28.69 -11.10
C ALA A 107 23.23 -27.69 -10.40
N PHE A 108 21.90 -27.78 -10.60
CA PHE A 108 20.93 -26.86 -10.01
C PHE A 108 20.11 -27.52 -8.91
N GLN A 109 20.00 -26.81 -7.79
CA GLN A 109 19.05 -27.19 -6.75
C GLN A 109 17.61 -26.99 -7.23
N ALA A 110 16.68 -27.78 -6.68
CA ALA A 110 15.26 -27.69 -7.02
C ALA A 110 14.70 -26.26 -6.81
N SER A 111 15.24 -25.50 -5.85
CA SER A 111 14.90 -24.08 -5.62
C SER A 111 15.22 -23.20 -6.83
N CYS A 112 16.43 -23.33 -7.38
CA CYS A 112 16.84 -22.57 -8.54
C CYS A 112 15.99 -22.92 -9.78
N ILE A 113 15.74 -24.22 -10.01
CA ILE A 113 14.87 -24.70 -11.10
C ILE A 113 13.46 -24.13 -10.94
N ALA A 114 12.90 -24.16 -9.73
CA ALA A 114 11.57 -23.61 -9.46
C ALA A 114 11.50 -22.10 -9.72
N ILE A 115 12.53 -21.33 -9.33
CA ILE A 115 12.63 -19.89 -9.62
C ILE A 115 12.66 -19.66 -11.13
N GLY A 116 13.48 -20.44 -11.85
CA GLY A 116 13.60 -20.39 -13.31
C GLY A 116 12.25 -20.64 -13.98
N LEU A 117 11.63 -21.80 -13.73
CA LEU A 117 10.33 -22.19 -14.28
C LEU A 117 9.26 -21.12 -14.00
N LYS A 118 9.12 -20.71 -12.74
CA LYS A 118 8.16 -19.69 -12.31
C LYS A 118 8.35 -18.36 -13.04
N SER A 119 9.60 -17.96 -13.30
CA SER A 119 9.92 -16.72 -14.01
C SER A 119 9.48 -16.75 -15.49
N LYS A 120 9.32 -17.94 -16.08
CA LYS A 120 8.97 -18.12 -17.50
C LYS A 120 7.52 -18.59 -17.74
N ILE A 121 6.71 -18.84 -16.71
CA ILE A 121 5.30 -19.27 -16.86
C ILE A 121 4.49 -18.33 -17.77
N ARG A 122 4.76 -17.03 -17.76
CA ARG A 122 4.05 -16.05 -18.62
C ARG A 122 4.20 -16.34 -20.11
N ASP A 123 5.30 -16.97 -20.49
CA ASP A 123 5.65 -17.35 -21.85
C ASP A 123 5.60 -18.88 -22.04
N PHE A 124 4.81 -19.59 -21.22
CA PHE A 124 4.73 -21.05 -21.22
C PHE A 124 4.57 -21.66 -22.62
N ASP A 125 3.69 -21.08 -23.44
CA ASP A 125 3.39 -21.56 -24.80
C ASP A 125 4.59 -21.44 -25.77
N LYS A 126 5.63 -20.67 -25.42
CA LYS A 126 6.86 -20.49 -26.21
C LYS A 126 7.98 -21.45 -25.83
N ILE A 127 7.79 -22.24 -24.77
CA ILE A 127 8.83 -23.13 -24.23
C ILE A 127 8.58 -24.55 -24.75
N PRO A 128 9.61 -25.27 -25.24
CA PRO A 128 9.44 -26.67 -25.65
C PRO A 128 8.91 -27.53 -24.51
N LEU A 129 7.83 -28.27 -24.77
CA LEU A 129 7.15 -29.10 -23.77
C LEU A 129 8.10 -30.11 -23.11
N GLN A 130 9.05 -30.66 -23.88
CA GLN A 130 10.04 -31.60 -23.35
C GLN A 130 10.96 -30.95 -22.30
N THR A 131 11.35 -29.69 -22.51
CA THR A 131 12.17 -28.92 -21.55
C THR A 131 11.41 -28.74 -20.24
N ILE A 132 10.13 -28.36 -20.31
CA ILE A 132 9.27 -28.21 -19.13
C ILE A 132 9.15 -29.53 -18.38
N LYS A 133 8.78 -30.63 -19.05
CA LYS A 133 8.59 -31.94 -18.40
C LYS A 133 9.85 -32.41 -17.66
N SER A 134 11.02 -32.30 -18.28
CA SER A 134 12.28 -32.73 -17.68
C SER A 134 12.62 -31.94 -16.41
N LEU A 135 12.45 -30.61 -16.43
CA LEU A 135 12.72 -29.76 -15.27
C LEU A 135 11.64 -29.88 -14.19
N GLN A 136 10.39 -30.06 -14.60
CA GLN A 136 9.23 -30.20 -13.72
C GLN A 136 9.35 -31.41 -12.79
N GLU A 137 9.81 -32.56 -13.30
CA GLU A 137 9.98 -33.76 -12.46
C GLU A 137 10.99 -33.54 -11.31
N LYS A 138 12.00 -32.68 -11.50
CA LYS A 138 12.99 -32.36 -10.47
C LYS A 138 12.44 -31.51 -9.32
N ILE A 139 11.29 -30.84 -9.52
CA ILE A 139 10.67 -29.99 -8.51
C ILE A 139 9.43 -30.62 -7.85
N LYS A 140 9.01 -31.81 -8.28
CA LYS A 140 7.75 -32.46 -7.86
C LYS A 140 7.56 -32.51 -6.35
N GLU A 141 8.55 -33.04 -5.64
CA GLU A 141 8.48 -33.21 -4.18
C GLU A 141 8.64 -31.88 -3.42
N ALA A 142 9.54 -31.01 -3.89
CA ALA A 142 9.88 -29.76 -3.19
C ALA A 142 8.89 -28.60 -3.47
N TYR A 143 8.25 -28.60 -4.63
CA TYR A 143 7.35 -27.53 -5.09
C TYR A 143 6.07 -28.10 -5.74
N PRO A 144 5.25 -28.86 -4.99
CA PRO A 144 4.08 -29.57 -5.54
C PRO A 144 3.03 -28.63 -6.15
N VAL A 145 2.87 -27.41 -5.61
CA VAL A 145 1.95 -26.42 -6.19
C VAL A 145 2.41 -26.01 -7.59
N LEU A 146 3.69 -25.65 -7.75
CA LEU A 146 4.25 -25.27 -9.04
C LEU A 146 4.23 -26.44 -10.03
N TYR A 147 4.45 -27.67 -9.53
CA TYR A 147 4.30 -28.88 -10.32
C TYR A 147 2.87 -28.99 -10.90
N GLU A 148 1.84 -28.86 -10.07
CA GLU A 148 0.43 -28.93 -10.50
C GLU A 148 0.04 -27.76 -11.43
N GLU A 149 0.55 -26.55 -11.19
CA GLU A 149 0.39 -25.40 -12.11
C GLU A 149 0.87 -25.74 -13.53
N LEU A 150 2.04 -26.37 -13.64
CA LEU A 150 2.62 -26.79 -14.91
C LEU A 150 1.86 -27.96 -15.54
N GLU A 151 1.32 -28.90 -14.75
CA GLU A 151 0.45 -29.98 -15.28
C GLU A 151 -0.84 -29.41 -15.88
N ILE A 152 -1.46 -28.43 -15.22
CA ILE A 152 -2.68 -27.77 -15.69
C ILE A 152 -2.43 -27.07 -17.02
N LEU A 153 -1.30 -26.36 -17.16
CA LEU A 153 -0.91 -25.68 -18.40
C LEU A 153 -0.65 -26.64 -19.57
N GLN A 154 -0.30 -27.90 -19.29
CA GLN A 154 -0.11 -28.94 -20.31
C GLN A 154 -1.41 -29.64 -20.72
N SER A 155 -2.51 -29.41 -19.99
CA SER A 155 -3.80 -30.03 -20.27
C SER A 155 -4.42 -29.51 -21.57
N LYS A 156 -5.11 -30.41 -22.30
CA LYS A 156 -5.93 -30.01 -23.46
C LYS A 156 -7.08 -29.06 -23.07
N HIS A 157 -7.54 -29.13 -21.82
CA HIS A 157 -8.64 -28.32 -21.28
C HIS A 157 -8.15 -27.58 -20.03
N VAL A 158 -7.34 -26.55 -20.23
CA VAL A 158 -6.71 -25.77 -19.16
C VAL A 158 -7.75 -25.20 -18.19
N SER A 159 -8.83 -24.58 -18.70
CA SER A 159 -9.88 -23.99 -17.85
C SER A 159 -10.56 -25.03 -16.95
N ALA A 160 -11.05 -26.12 -17.55
CA ALA A 160 -11.70 -27.20 -16.79
C ALA A 160 -10.76 -27.86 -15.77
N SER A 161 -9.46 -28.00 -16.10
CA SER A 161 -8.46 -28.56 -15.19
C SER A 161 -8.17 -27.60 -14.03
N LEU A 162 -8.09 -26.30 -14.32
CA LEU A 162 -7.88 -25.26 -13.33
C LEU A 162 -9.01 -25.20 -12.30
N PHE A 163 -10.28 -25.29 -12.72
CA PHE A 163 -11.42 -25.30 -11.78
C PHE A 163 -11.51 -26.57 -10.92
N LYS A 164 -10.90 -27.69 -11.36
CA LYS A 164 -10.81 -28.92 -10.56
C LYS A 164 -9.71 -28.86 -9.50
N ALA A 165 -8.67 -28.04 -9.71
CA ALA A 165 -7.59 -27.84 -8.75
C ALA A 165 -8.12 -27.24 -7.43
N ASN A 166 -7.30 -27.22 -6.38
CA ASN A 166 -7.64 -26.50 -5.16
C ASN A 166 -7.40 -24.97 -5.32
N ALA A 167 -7.90 -24.19 -4.36
CA ALA A 167 -7.82 -22.74 -4.41
C ALA A 167 -6.38 -22.19 -4.32
N GLN A 168 -5.45 -22.95 -3.73
CA GLN A 168 -4.03 -22.60 -3.69
C GLN A 168 -3.39 -22.66 -5.07
N VAL A 169 -3.55 -23.77 -5.78
CA VAL A 169 -3.02 -23.96 -7.14
C VAL A 169 -3.72 -23.01 -8.11
N PHE A 170 -5.04 -22.86 -8.00
CA PHE A 170 -5.80 -21.94 -8.85
C PHE A 170 -5.24 -20.52 -8.74
N SER A 171 -5.10 -20.02 -7.51
CA SER A 171 -4.64 -18.66 -7.29
C SER A 171 -3.17 -18.46 -7.61
N ALA A 172 -2.32 -19.47 -7.43
CA ALA A 172 -0.93 -19.44 -7.88
C ALA A 172 -0.87 -19.30 -9.41
N LEU A 173 -1.54 -20.18 -10.15
CA LEU A 173 -1.51 -20.18 -11.61
C LEU A 173 -2.08 -18.87 -12.15
N PHE A 174 -3.22 -18.43 -11.64
CA PHE A 174 -3.82 -17.16 -12.02
C PHE A 174 -2.84 -15.99 -11.84
N ASN A 175 -2.02 -15.96 -10.79
CA ASN A 175 -1.07 -14.86 -10.58
C ASN A 175 0.14 -14.93 -11.53
N HIS A 176 0.52 -16.11 -12.00
CA HIS A 176 1.64 -16.29 -12.93
C HIS A 176 1.25 -16.13 -14.40
N LEU A 177 -0.02 -16.35 -14.75
CA LEU A 177 -0.52 -16.19 -16.12
C LEU A 177 -0.39 -14.74 -16.63
N SER A 178 -0.12 -14.60 -17.94
CA SER A 178 -0.27 -13.34 -18.66
C SER A 178 -1.72 -12.88 -18.69
N TYR A 179 -1.96 -11.60 -18.96
CA TYR A 179 -3.32 -11.06 -18.97
C TYR A 179 -4.15 -11.67 -20.12
N GLU A 180 -3.54 -11.82 -21.29
CA GLU A 180 -4.15 -12.39 -22.49
C GLU A 180 -4.59 -13.84 -22.24
N LYS A 181 -3.75 -14.64 -21.57
CA LYS A 181 -4.07 -16.04 -21.26
C LYS A 181 -5.20 -16.16 -20.25
N LYS A 182 -5.30 -15.24 -19.29
CA LYS A 182 -6.47 -15.18 -18.37
C LYS A 182 -7.75 -14.96 -19.14
N LEU A 183 -7.78 -13.98 -20.06
CA LEU A 183 -8.96 -13.73 -20.89
C LEU A 183 -9.36 -14.99 -21.66
N GLN A 184 -8.41 -15.65 -22.32
CA GLN A 184 -8.70 -16.90 -23.04
C GLN A 184 -9.29 -18.00 -22.14
N ILE A 185 -8.68 -18.26 -20.98
CA ILE A 185 -9.12 -19.32 -20.05
C ILE A 185 -10.51 -19.05 -19.47
N PHE A 186 -10.83 -17.80 -19.14
CA PHE A 186 -12.05 -17.44 -18.43
C PHE A 186 -13.22 -17.00 -19.34
N GLU A 187 -13.00 -16.91 -20.65
CA GLU A 187 -14.07 -16.86 -21.67
C GLU A 187 -14.68 -18.25 -21.93
N GLU A 188 -13.97 -19.34 -21.61
CA GLU A 188 -14.52 -20.70 -21.66
C GLU A 188 -15.59 -20.94 -20.58
N HIS A 189 -16.35 -22.05 -20.71
CA HIS A 189 -17.37 -22.43 -19.74
C HIS A 189 -16.81 -22.60 -18.32
N ILE A 190 -17.39 -21.87 -17.36
CA ILE A 190 -17.02 -21.94 -15.94
C ILE A 190 -17.98 -22.85 -15.18
N PRO A 191 -17.49 -23.97 -14.61
CA PRO A 191 -18.35 -24.92 -13.92
C PRO A 191 -18.70 -24.42 -12.51
N ILE A 192 -19.98 -24.10 -12.30
CA ILE A 192 -20.48 -23.41 -11.10
C ILE A 192 -20.29 -24.23 -9.80
N LYS A 193 -20.36 -25.56 -9.88
CA LYS A 193 -20.18 -26.45 -8.73
C LYS A 193 -18.77 -26.33 -8.16
N GLU A 194 -17.76 -26.39 -9.03
CA GLU A 194 -16.35 -26.26 -8.71
C GLU A 194 -16.02 -24.84 -8.25
N LEU A 195 -16.60 -23.82 -8.89
CA LEU A 195 -16.45 -22.44 -8.44
C LEU A 195 -16.99 -22.24 -7.01
N ASN A 196 -18.14 -22.81 -6.67
CA ASN A 196 -18.66 -22.76 -5.30
C ASN A 196 -17.70 -23.44 -4.30
N ARG A 197 -17.18 -24.62 -4.64
CA ARG A 197 -16.18 -25.31 -3.82
C ARG A 197 -14.95 -24.42 -3.57
N LEU A 198 -14.39 -23.82 -4.61
CA LEU A 198 -13.22 -22.95 -4.50
C LEU A 198 -13.48 -21.70 -3.63
N LEU A 199 -14.67 -21.11 -3.74
CA LEU A 199 -15.08 -19.99 -2.89
C LEU A 199 -15.20 -20.42 -1.41
N ASP A 200 -15.73 -21.62 -1.17
CA ASP A 200 -15.97 -22.16 0.17
C ASP A 200 -14.70 -22.73 0.83
N GLU A 201 -13.66 -23.07 0.05
CA GLU A 201 -12.31 -23.36 0.58
C GLU A 201 -11.70 -22.17 1.35
N ASN A 202 -12.19 -20.95 1.07
CA ASN A 202 -11.81 -19.72 1.78
C ASN A 202 -10.29 -19.46 1.81
N TYR A 203 -9.58 -19.88 0.77
CA TYR A 203 -8.13 -19.69 0.68
C TYR A 203 -7.77 -18.20 0.45
N PRO A 204 -6.90 -17.58 1.28
CA PRO A 204 -6.66 -16.13 1.23
C PRO A 204 -6.24 -15.57 -0.13
N ALA A 205 -5.42 -16.29 -0.90
CA ALA A 205 -5.00 -15.80 -2.22
C ALA A 205 -6.11 -15.92 -3.27
N PHE A 206 -6.99 -16.92 -3.16
CA PHE A 206 -8.16 -17.05 -4.01
C PHE A 206 -9.20 -15.97 -3.69
N ASN A 207 -9.41 -15.65 -2.41
CA ASN A 207 -10.26 -14.53 -2.00
C ASN A 207 -9.79 -13.19 -2.60
N ARG A 208 -8.47 -12.93 -2.61
CA ARG A 208 -7.90 -11.75 -3.29
C ARG A 208 -8.11 -11.78 -4.80
N LEU A 209 -8.00 -12.95 -5.43
CA LEU A 209 -8.23 -13.15 -6.85
C LEU A 209 -9.67 -12.81 -7.24
N ILE A 210 -10.68 -13.26 -6.47
CA ILE A 210 -12.09 -12.91 -6.74
C ILE A 210 -12.28 -11.40 -6.76
N TYR A 211 -11.56 -10.69 -5.89
CA TYR A 211 -11.52 -9.25 -5.91
C TYR A 211 -10.98 -8.69 -7.23
N GLN A 212 -9.84 -9.21 -7.69
CA GLN A 212 -9.25 -8.80 -8.97
C GLN A 212 -10.20 -9.07 -10.14
N VAL A 213 -10.86 -10.24 -10.17
CA VAL A 213 -11.83 -10.62 -11.21
C VAL A 213 -12.99 -9.63 -11.30
N ILE A 214 -13.59 -9.27 -10.16
CA ILE A 214 -14.75 -8.36 -10.14
C ILE A 214 -14.35 -6.94 -10.56
N LEU A 215 -13.13 -6.50 -10.21
CA LEU A 215 -12.60 -5.19 -10.58
C LEU A 215 -12.09 -5.10 -12.03
N ASP A 216 -11.79 -6.23 -12.67
CA ASP A 216 -11.29 -6.26 -14.04
C ASP A 216 -12.41 -6.01 -15.06
N PRO A 217 -12.32 -4.98 -15.93
CA PRO A 217 -13.41 -4.67 -16.86
C PRO A 217 -13.66 -5.75 -17.93
N LYS A 218 -12.70 -6.63 -18.21
CA LYS A 218 -12.78 -7.61 -19.32
C LYS A 218 -13.18 -9.02 -18.89
N LEU A 219 -13.24 -9.33 -17.59
CA LEU A 219 -13.61 -10.65 -17.09
C LEU A 219 -15.12 -10.80 -16.81
N ASP A 220 -16.00 -10.28 -17.68
CA ASP A 220 -17.45 -10.27 -17.40
C ASP A 220 -18.07 -11.67 -17.39
N HIS A 221 -17.58 -12.60 -18.22
CA HIS A 221 -18.04 -13.99 -18.20
C HIS A 221 -17.77 -14.68 -16.84
N PHE A 222 -16.61 -14.41 -16.22
CA PHE A 222 -16.33 -14.90 -14.87
C PHE A 222 -17.21 -14.22 -13.82
N LYS A 223 -17.46 -12.91 -13.93
CA LYS A 223 -18.40 -12.21 -13.04
C LYS A 223 -19.83 -12.72 -13.17
N ASP A 224 -20.25 -13.17 -14.35
CA ASP A 224 -21.54 -13.83 -14.57
C ASP A 224 -21.60 -15.19 -13.89
N ALA A 225 -20.53 -15.98 -13.98
CA ALA A 225 -20.42 -17.23 -13.26
C ALA A 225 -20.47 -17.01 -11.73
N LEU A 226 -19.79 -15.98 -11.21
CA LEU A 226 -19.87 -15.56 -9.81
C LEU A 226 -21.29 -15.15 -9.41
N ALA A 227 -22.04 -14.48 -10.29
CA ALA A 227 -23.45 -14.15 -10.05
C ALA A 227 -24.39 -15.37 -10.06
N LYS A 228 -23.97 -16.50 -10.65
CA LYS A 228 -24.68 -17.79 -10.58
C LYS A 228 -24.22 -18.65 -9.40
N SER A 229 -23.07 -18.30 -8.79
CA SER A 229 -22.53 -18.96 -7.60
C SER A 229 -23.34 -18.63 -6.34
N ASN A 230 -23.17 -19.47 -5.32
CA ASN A 230 -23.75 -19.29 -3.98
C ASN A 230 -22.74 -19.76 -2.92
N ALA A 231 -21.64 -19.03 -2.78
CA ALA A 231 -20.69 -19.23 -1.69
C ALA A 231 -21.37 -19.06 -0.32
N THR A 232 -20.99 -19.92 0.63
CA THR A 232 -21.55 -19.97 1.98
C THR A 232 -20.49 -19.97 3.09
N GLN A 233 -19.22 -20.29 2.78
CA GLN A 233 -18.15 -20.46 3.77
C GLN A 233 -16.92 -19.56 3.51
N SER A 234 -17.08 -18.48 2.75
CA SER A 234 -16.00 -17.52 2.48
C SER A 234 -15.83 -16.45 3.58
N ASN A 235 -14.75 -15.66 3.47
CA ASN A 235 -14.52 -14.53 4.38
C ASN A 235 -15.38 -13.29 4.05
N ALA A 236 -15.32 -12.30 4.96
CA ALA A 236 -16.07 -11.06 4.85
C ALA A 236 -15.80 -10.28 3.55
N GLN A 237 -14.53 -10.24 3.10
CA GLN A 237 -14.13 -9.50 1.90
C GLN A 237 -14.70 -10.14 0.63
N THR A 238 -14.68 -11.47 0.54
CA THR A 238 -15.26 -12.22 -0.58
C THR A 238 -16.76 -12.01 -0.65
N PHE A 239 -17.49 -12.15 0.46
CA PHE A 239 -18.92 -11.84 0.46
C PHE A 239 -19.20 -10.38 0.10
N PHE A 240 -18.40 -9.44 0.61
CA PHE A 240 -18.57 -8.04 0.29
C PHE A 240 -18.45 -7.78 -1.22
N ILE A 241 -17.40 -8.28 -1.87
CA ILE A 241 -17.18 -8.03 -3.29
C ILE A 241 -18.18 -8.79 -4.18
N LEU A 242 -18.66 -9.96 -3.75
CA LEU A 242 -19.82 -10.62 -4.38
C LEU A 242 -21.08 -9.75 -4.29
N GLY A 243 -21.30 -9.07 -3.15
CA GLY A 243 -22.37 -8.08 -3.01
C GLY A 243 -22.24 -6.91 -3.99
N ILE A 244 -21.04 -6.36 -4.15
CA ILE A 244 -20.75 -5.34 -5.16
C ILE A 244 -21.02 -5.86 -6.59
N ASN A 245 -20.65 -7.10 -6.91
CA ASN A 245 -20.96 -7.71 -8.21
C ASN A 245 -22.48 -7.76 -8.48
N GLU A 246 -23.28 -8.07 -7.46
CA GLU A 246 -24.75 -8.03 -7.58
C GLU A 246 -25.30 -6.60 -7.71
N ILE A 247 -24.68 -5.60 -7.09
CA ILE A 247 -25.02 -4.18 -7.31
C ILE A 247 -24.77 -3.78 -8.76
N LEU A 248 -23.61 -4.15 -9.33
CA LEU A 248 -23.29 -3.91 -10.74
C LEU A 248 -24.30 -4.58 -11.69
N ARG A 249 -24.90 -5.69 -11.26
CA ARG A 249 -25.94 -6.44 -11.99
C ARG A 249 -27.37 -6.00 -11.67
N LYS A 250 -27.53 -4.90 -10.93
CA LYS A 250 -28.84 -4.35 -10.52
C LYS A 250 -29.69 -5.36 -9.74
N LYS A 251 -29.06 -6.27 -8.99
CA LYS A 251 -29.70 -7.30 -8.15
C LYS A 251 -29.59 -6.94 -6.67
N THR A 252 -30.17 -5.80 -6.28
CA THR A 252 -30.04 -5.22 -4.93
C THR A 252 -30.46 -6.17 -3.80
N SER A 253 -31.49 -7.00 -4.00
CA SER A 253 -31.92 -7.99 -2.99
C SER A 253 -30.87 -9.07 -2.75
N LYS A 254 -30.18 -9.53 -3.81
CA LYS A 254 -29.09 -10.52 -3.69
C LYS A 254 -27.84 -9.88 -3.09
N ALA A 255 -27.53 -8.63 -3.49
CA ALA A 255 -26.45 -7.85 -2.90
C ALA A 255 -26.62 -7.68 -1.38
N LEU A 256 -27.83 -7.33 -0.92
CA LEU A 256 -28.13 -7.18 0.50
C LEU A 256 -27.79 -8.44 1.30
N LYS A 257 -28.17 -9.63 0.82
CA LYS A 257 -27.84 -10.91 1.47
C LYS A 257 -26.33 -11.13 1.59
N TYR A 258 -25.56 -10.72 0.58
CA TYR A 258 -24.10 -10.82 0.63
C TYR A 258 -23.48 -9.82 1.63
N PHE A 259 -24.00 -8.59 1.72
CA PHE A 259 -23.54 -7.64 2.73
C PHE A 259 -23.90 -8.07 4.16
N GLU A 260 -25.06 -8.72 4.35
CA GLU A 260 -25.43 -9.35 5.63
C GLU A 260 -24.49 -10.51 5.99
N ARG A 261 -24.17 -11.39 5.02
CA ARG A 261 -23.17 -12.47 5.22
C ARG A 261 -21.78 -11.91 5.50
N SER A 262 -21.38 -10.85 4.79
CA SER A 262 -20.11 -10.18 4.99
C SER A 262 -19.99 -9.69 6.43
N GLU A 263 -20.98 -8.97 6.94
CA GLU A 263 -21.02 -8.51 8.33
C GLU A 263 -20.96 -9.69 9.32
N ALA A 264 -21.76 -10.74 9.09
CA ALA A 264 -21.91 -11.86 10.01
C ALA A 264 -20.62 -12.66 10.26
N VAL A 265 -19.67 -12.64 9.30
CA VAL A 265 -18.39 -13.36 9.42
C VAL A 265 -17.21 -12.46 9.80
N VAL A 266 -17.43 -11.16 10.00
CA VAL A 266 -16.40 -10.26 10.55
C VAL A 266 -16.18 -10.61 12.02
N LYS A 267 -14.90 -10.76 12.40
CA LYS A 267 -14.49 -10.96 13.80
C LYS A 267 -13.95 -9.64 14.37
N ASP A 268 -12.68 -9.36 14.14
CA ASP A 268 -11.94 -8.23 14.74
C ASP A 268 -11.53 -7.19 13.67
N ASP A 269 -12.49 -6.74 12.87
CA ASP A 269 -12.27 -5.72 11.83
C ASP A 269 -13.46 -4.76 11.75
N ASP A 270 -13.47 -3.76 12.64
CA ASP A 270 -14.53 -2.76 12.70
C ASP A 270 -14.73 -2.04 11.35
N PHE A 271 -13.67 -1.84 10.56
CA PHE A 271 -13.79 -1.21 9.24
C PHE A 271 -14.59 -2.08 8.27
N SER A 272 -14.27 -3.37 8.16
CA SER A 272 -15.03 -4.28 7.28
C SER A 272 -16.47 -4.44 7.76
N LYS A 273 -16.70 -4.44 9.07
CA LYS A 273 -18.06 -4.47 9.65
C LYS A 273 -18.85 -3.22 9.25
N ASP A 274 -18.32 -2.04 9.52
CA ASP A 274 -18.97 -0.76 9.22
C ASP A 274 -19.24 -0.59 7.73
N ARG A 275 -18.27 -0.99 6.90
CA ARG A 275 -18.42 -1.03 5.44
C ARG A 275 -19.59 -1.93 5.02
N ALA A 276 -19.69 -3.14 5.57
CA ALA A 276 -20.81 -4.04 5.26
C ALA A 276 -22.17 -3.46 5.70
N ILE A 277 -22.26 -2.88 6.91
CA ILE A 277 -23.47 -2.25 7.43
C ILE A 277 -23.87 -1.05 6.56
N PHE A 278 -22.91 -0.22 6.16
CA PHE A 278 -23.15 0.92 5.28
C PHE A 278 -23.74 0.48 3.93
N TRP A 279 -23.20 -0.57 3.32
CA TRP A 279 -23.71 -1.10 2.07
C TRP A 279 -25.08 -1.79 2.21
N GLN A 280 -25.38 -2.39 3.36
CA GLN A 280 -26.75 -2.79 3.68
C GLN A 280 -27.70 -1.59 3.73
N TYR A 281 -27.27 -0.45 4.28
CA TYR A 281 -28.06 0.78 4.29
C TYR A 281 -28.29 1.31 2.86
N LEU A 282 -27.25 1.41 2.02
CA LEU A 282 -27.41 1.85 0.64
C LEU A 282 -28.36 0.93 -0.16
N ALA A 283 -28.27 -0.39 0.05
CA ALA A 283 -29.12 -1.36 -0.63
C ALA A 283 -30.57 -1.40 -0.11
N SER A 284 -30.80 -1.20 1.19
CA SER A 284 -32.13 -1.38 1.81
C SER A 284 -32.86 -0.09 2.16
N LYS A 285 -32.15 1.04 2.26
CA LYS A 285 -32.64 2.35 2.74
C LYS A 285 -33.20 2.36 4.17
N LYS A 286 -32.98 1.31 4.95
CA LYS A 286 -33.51 1.21 6.31
C LYS A 286 -32.77 2.15 7.25
N LYS A 287 -33.48 3.14 7.81
CA LYS A 287 -32.92 4.09 8.80
C LYS A 287 -32.27 3.39 9.99
N LYS A 288 -32.88 2.31 10.50
CA LYS A 288 -32.35 1.50 11.61
C LYS A 288 -30.94 0.95 11.35
N THR A 289 -30.61 0.65 10.10
CA THR A 289 -29.26 0.20 9.72
C THR A 289 -28.24 1.33 9.86
N LEU A 290 -28.61 2.56 9.48
CA LEU A 290 -27.76 3.74 9.64
C LEU A 290 -27.61 4.13 11.12
N GLU A 291 -28.68 4.02 11.91
CA GLU A 291 -28.65 4.24 13.36
C GLU A 291 -27.66 3.27 14.02
N ARG A 292 -27.67 1.99 13.65
CA ARG A 292 -26.69 1.00 14.12
C ARG A 292 -25.25 1.37 13.74
N LEU A 293 -25.02 1.83 12.51
CA LEU A 293 -23.69 2.27 12.06
C LEU A 293 -23.18 3.51 12.83
N SER A 294 -24.07 4.44 13.18
CA SER A 294 -23.71 5.65 13.92
C SER A 294 -23.12 5.38 15.31
N GLN A 295 -23.42 4.21 15.88
CA GLN A 295 -22.94 3.79 17.20
C GLN A 295 -21.60 3.04 17.14
N SER A 296 -21.01 2.88 15.95
CA SER A 296 -19.72 2.19 15.78
C SER A 296 -18.63 2.83 16.66
N PRO A 297 -17.83 2.03 17.37
CA PRO A 297 -16.68 2.53 18.14
C PRO A 297 -15.48 2.88 17.25
N ALA A 298 -15.51 2.55 15.97
CA ALA A 298 -14.41 2.82 15.06
C ALA A 298 -14.60 4.12 14.30
N LEU A 299 -13.54 4.92 14.24
CA LEU A 299 -13.50 6.09 13.36
C LEU A 299 -13.12 5.67 11.94
N ASN A 300 -14.08 5.72 11.03
CA ASN A 300 -13.88 5.56 9.60
C ASN A 300 -14.88 6.44 8.83
N LEU A 301 -14.74 6.52 7.50
CA LEU A 301 -15.59 7.38 6.69
C LEU A 301 -17.09 7.01 6.79
N TYR A 302 -17.41 5.73 6.99
CA TYR A 302 -18.79 5.24 7.09
C TYR A 302 -19.44 5.59 8.43
N SER A 303 -18.72 5.39 9.55
CA SER A 303 -19.23 5.75 10.88
C SER A 303 -19.31 7.27 11.07
N LEU A 304 -18.35 8.03 10.52
CA LEU A 304 -18.41 9.50 10.46
C LEU A 304 -19.60 9.97 9.63
N TYR A 305 -19.86 9.32 8.49
CA TYR A 305 -21.04 9.60 7.67
C TYR A 305 -22.34 9.38 8.44
N ALA A 306 -22.49 8.22 9.07
CA ALA A 306 -23.71 7.88 9.79
C ALA A 306 -23.98 8.84 10.96
N SER A 307 -22.95 9.14 11.76
CA SER A 307 -23.07 10.05 12.90
C SER A 307 -23.40 11.49 12.47
N ARG A 308 -22.71 12.04 11.47
CA ARG A 308 -23.02 13.38 10.94
C ARG A 308 -24.41 13.45 10.30
N LYS A 309 -24.82 12.41 9.55
CA LYS A 309 -26.13 12.37 8.89
C LYS A 309 -27.30 12.28 9.86
N LEU A 310 -27.11 11.58 10.98
CA LEU A 310 -28.12 11.43 12.03
C LEU A 310 -27.97 12.45 13.17
N GLN A 311 -26.92 13.28 13.14
CA GLN A 311 -26.57 14.25 14.19
C GLN A 311 -26.41 13.58 15.57
N THR A 312 -25.81 12.40 15.61
CA THR A 312 -25.57 11.64 16.85
C THR A 312 -24.14 11.82 17.35
N THR A 313 -23.94 11.79 18.66
CA THR A 313 -22.60 11.75 19.27
C THR A 313 -21.92 10.41 18.96
N PRO A 314 -20.72 10.40 18.35
CA PRO A 314 -19.98 9.16 18.11
C PRO A 314 -19.46 8.49 19.39
N SER A 315 -19.24 7.18 19.34
CA SER A 315 -18.68 6.37 20.44
C SER A 315 -17.15 6.48 20.60
N TYR A 316 -16.49 7.21 19.71
CA TYR A 316 -15.04 7.45 19.72
C TYR A 316 -14.72 8.91 20.04
N ARG A 317 -13.46 9.18 20.41
CA ARG A 317 -12.97 10.54 20.67
C ARG A 317 -11.87 10.93 19.70
N ILE A 318 -11.92 12.16 19.23
CA ILE A 318 -10.85 12.78 18.43
C ILE A 318 -10.10 13.77 19.31
N ILE A 319 -8.78 13.62 19.38
CA ILE A 319 -7.89 14.55 20.11
C ILE A 319 -6.96 15.21 19.10
N SER A 320 -7.04 16.54 18.99
CA SER A 320 -6.22 17.36 18.09
C SER A 320 -5.08 18.08 18.78
N ARG A 321 -5.08 18.17 20.12
CA ARG A 321 -4.04 18.81 20.92
C ARG A 321 -3.74 18.01 22.18
N ILE A 322 -2.47 17.82 22.48
CA ILE A 322 -1.99 17.27 23.76
C ILE A 322 -1.58 18.44 24.65
N GLN A 323 -2.03 18.41 25.89
CA GLN A 323 -1.69 19.46 26.88
C GLN A 323 -0.38 19.11 27.59
N ASN A 324 0.27 20.12 28.16
CA ASN A 324 1.46 19.98 29.02
C ASN A 324 2.67 19.33 28.33
N LEU A 325 2.82 19.50 27.02
CA LEU A 325 4.05 19.14 26.32
C LEU A 325 5.14 20.17 26.60
N SER A 326 6.36 19.69 26.87
CA SER A 326 7.53 20.58 27.01
C SER A 326 7.94 21.17 25.66
N GLN A 327 8.43 22.40 25.68
CA GLN A 327 9.03 23.10 24.54
C GLN A 327 10.49 22.72 24.31
N GLU A 328 11.11 22.03 25.28
CA GLU A 328 12.48 21.56 25.18
C GLU A 328 12.64 20.43 24.16
N ASP A 329 13.89 20.04 23.90
CA ASP A 329 14.18 18.92 23.04
C ASP A 329 13.93 17.57 23.75
N PRO A 330 13.37 16.57 23.06
CA PRO A 330 13.28 15.22 23.60
C PRO A 330 14.68 14.64 23.85
N PRO A 331 14.81 13.65 24.76
CA PRO A 331 16.10 13.08 25.15
C PRO A 331 16.82 12.28 24.04
N PHE A 332 16.20 12.12 22.87
CA PHE A 332 16.84 11.54 21.68
C PHE A 332 16.27 12.17 20.40
N ASN A 333 17.06 12.10 19.32
CA ASN A 333 16.66 12.61 18.02
C ASN A 333 15.58 11.71 17.38
N THR A 334 14.34 12.19 17.32
CA THR A 334 13.23 11.48 16.67
C THR A 334 13.30 11.48 15.15
N HIS A 335 14.18 12.30 14.56
CA HIS A 335 14.41 12.35 13.11
C HIS A 335 15.46 11.30 12.66
N ASP A 336 16.12 10.61 13.58
CA ASP A 336 17.01 9.48 13.25
C ASP A 336 16.17 8.19 13.13
N PRO A 337 16.12 7.56 11.94
CA PRO A 337 15.26 6.39 11.71
C PRO A 337 15.69 5.15 12.52
N PHE A 338 16.98 5.00 12.84
CA PHE A 338 17.45 3.90 13.68
C PHE A 338 17.08 4.12 15.14
N LEU A 339 17.27 5.34 15.67
CA LEU A 339 16.87 5.65 17.05
C LEU A 339 15.37 5.48 17.23
N TRP A 340 14.58 5.95 16.27
CA TRP A 340 13.13 5.75 16.28
C TRP A 340 12.76 4.26 16.21
N GLN A 341 13.37 3.47 15.32
CA GLN A 341 13.11 2.04 15.23
C GLN A 341 13.36 1.34 16.58
N ILE A 342 14.52 1.57 17.18
CA ILE A 342 14.92 0.97 18.47
C ILE A 342 13.93 1.36 19.57
N PHE A 343 13.60 2.66 19.68
CA PHE A 343 12.68 3.14 20.70
C PHE A 343 11.28 2.53 20.53
N LYS A 344 10.75 2.54 19.31
CA LYS A 344 9.43 2.03 18.95
C LYS A 344 9.33 0.54 19.26
N GLU A 345 10.27 -0.28 18.78
CA GLU A 345 10.25 -1.73 18.98
C GLU A 345 10.37 -2.09 20.46
N LYS A 346 11.30 -1.46 21.17
CA LYS A 346 11.44 -1.63 22.62
C LYS A 346 10.13 -1.31 23.34
N THR A 347 9.51 -0.17 23.01
CA THR A 347 8.28 0.28 23.70
C THR A 347 7.09 -0.62 23.38
N LEU A 348 6.90 -1.02 22.12
CA LEU A 348 5.81 -1.91 21.72
C LEU A 348 5.98 -3.36 22.21
N SER A 349 7.21 -3.78 22.52
CA SER A 349 7.46 -5.10 23.12
C SER A 349 7.01 -5.21 24.58
N LEU A 350 6.81 -4.07 25.27
CA LEU A 350 6.38 -4.06 26.66
C LEU A 350 4.93 -4.53 26.75
N LYS A 351 4.67 -5.56 27.57
CA LYS A 351 3.32 -6.06 27.86
C LYS A 351 2.65 -5.33 29.02
N ASP A 352 3.45 -4.87 29.99
CA ASP A 352 2.96 -4.14 31.15
C ASP A 352 2.53 -2.71 30.77
N GLU A 353 1.42 -2.26 31.36
CA GLU A 353 0.87 -0.92 31.12
C GLU A 353 1.67 0.17 31.83
N GLY A 354 2.12 -0.10 33.06
CA GLY A 354 2.94 0.84 33.83
C GLY A 354 4.26 1.15 33.14
N ALA A 355 4.98 0.10 32.71
CA ALA A 355 6.25 0.20 32.02
C ALA A 355 6.14 0.91 30.67
N PHE A 356 5.08 0.62 29.90
CA PHE A 356 4.83 1.32 28.65
C PHE A 356 4.56 2.81 28.88
N ASN A 357 3.67 3.15 29.82
CA ASN A 357 3.39 4.54 30.16
C ASN A 357 4.63 5.26 30.73
N ALA A 358 5.49 4.56 31.46
CA ALA A 358 6.77 5.10 31.91
C ALA A 358 7.72 5.41 30.75
N MET A 359 7.81 4.54 29.74
CA MET A 359 8.59 4.79 28.52
C MET A 359 8.11 6.04 27.77
N LEU A 360 6.79 6.22 27.66
CA LEU A 360 6.19 7.35 26.95
C LEU A 360 6.49 8.72 27.57
N LYS A 361 6.90 8.79 28.85
CA LYS A 361 7.29 10.06 29.49
C LYS A 361 8.44 10.75 28.77
N SER A 362 9.30 9.99 28.09
CA SER A 362 10.40 10.54 27.29
C SER A 362 9.93 11.20 25.98
N LEU A 363 8.65 11.10 25.61
CA LEU A 363 8.06 11.70 24.42
C LEU A 363 7.08 12.84 24.74
N TYR A 364 7.05 13.34 25.98
CA TYR A 364 6.14 14.42 26.40
C TYR A 364 6.67 15.83 26.02
N TYR A 365 7.04 15.99 24.74
CA TYR A 365 7.57 17.21 24.15
C TYR A 365 6.81 17.55 22.86
N GLU A 366 6.74 18.83 22.48
CA GLU A 366 6.07 19.22 21.24
C GLU A 366 6.72 18.58 20.01
N LYS A 367 8.05 18.50 19.99
CA LYS A 367 8.84 17.93 18.90
C LYS A 367 8.72 16.41 18.76
N SER A 368 8.20 15.72 19.78
CA SER A 368 7.99 14.26 19.78
C SER A 368 6.52 13.85 19.95
N ALA A 369 5.60 14.80 19.81
CA ALA A 369 4.16 14.54 19.89
C ALA A 369 3.65 13.52 18.84
N PRO A 370 4.15 13.49 17.59
CA PRO A 370 3.80 12.44 16.62
C PRO A 370 4.18 11.03 17.11
N GLU A 371 5.38 10.86 17.64
CA GLU A 371 5.87 9.59 18.19
C GLU A 371 5.04 9.14 19.39
N LEU A 372 4.75 10.07 20.32
CA LEU A 372 3.92 9.82 21.49
C LEU A 372 2.54 9.31 21.08
N THR A 373 1.86 10.04 20.19
CA THR A 373 0.51 9.69 19.77
C THR A 373 0.45 8.46 18.87
N TYR A 374 1.50 8.21 18.07
CA TYR A 374 1.66 6.95 17.33
C TYR A 374 1.64 5.77 18.30
N LEU A 375 2.48 5.79 19.35
CA LEU A 375 2.56 4.68 20.31
C LEU A 375 1.26 4.52 21.11
N LEU A 376 0.64 5.62 21.56
CA LEU A 376 -0.68 5.58 22.21
C LEU A 376 -1.74 4.94 21.30
N SER A 377 -1.71 5.25 20.00
CA SER A 377 -2.65 4.68 19.02
C SER A 377 -2.46 3.18 18.78
N GLN A 378 -1.29 2.60 19.10
CA GLN A 378 -1.06 1.16 18.94
C GLN A 378 -1.80 0.33 20.01
N ARG A 379 -2.11 0.91 21.18
CA ARG A 379 -2.90 0.24 22.22
C ARG A 379 -4.39 0.57 22.14
N ASN A 380 -4.70 1.83 21.82
CA ASN A 380 -6.04 2.39 21.58
C ASN A 380 -7.22 1.71 22.30
N LYS A 381 -7.09 1.49 23.62
CA LYS A 381 -8.13 0.83 24.42
C LYS A 381 -9.40 1.68 24.53
N ASP A 382 -9.24 3.00 24.53
CA ASP A 382 -10.31 3.97 24.79
C ASP A 382 -10.92 4.58 23.51
N LYS A 383 -10.64 3.97 22.34
CA LYS A 383 -11.13 4.44 21.03
C LYS A 383 -10.84 5.94 20.79
N ILE A 384 -9.62 6.34 21.14
CA ILE A 384 -9.08 7.68 20.95
C ILE A 384 -8.32 7.72 19.62
N TYR A 385 -8.62 8.71 18.81
CA TYR A 385 -7.96 8.96 17.55
C TYR A 385 -7.26 10.31 17.57
N TYR A 386 -5.94 10.28 17.45
CA TYR A 386 -5.12 11.48 17.42
C TYR A 386 -5.06 12.07 16.00
N TYR A 387 -5.38 13.36 15.90
CA TYR A 387 -5.34 14.19 14.69
C TYR A 387 -4.59 15.47 14.98
N LEU A 388 -3.29 15.33 15.25
CA LEU A 388 -2.40 16.45 15.55
C LEU A 388 -2.12 17.27 14.29
N SER A 389 -1.74 18.53 14.48
CA SER A 389 -1.16 19.39 13.44
C SER A 389 0.25 19.86 13.85
N PRO A 390 1.23 18.94 14.00
CA PRO A 390 2.59 19.28 14.36
C PRO A 390 3.25 20.10 13.24
N TYR A 391 4.36 20.74 13.58
CA TYR A 391 5.16 21.52 12.63
C TYR A 391 4.38 22.65 11.94
N GLU A 392 3.33 23.17 12.59
CA GLU A 392 2.60 24.34 12.10
C GLU A 392 3.53 25.56 12.07
N GLY A 393 3.40 26.38 11.02
CA GLY A 393 4.20 27.59 10.84
C GLY A 393 5.57 27.40 10.18
N ILE A 394 6.01 26.17 9.88
CA ILE A 394 7.28 25.95 9.17
C ILE A 394 7.19 26.24 7.66
N ILE A 395 5.99 26.10 7.08
CA ILE A 395 5.64 26.55 5.73
C ILE A 395 4.30 27.30 5.77
N GLU A 396 4.14 28.23 4.84
CA GLU A 396 2.89 28.96 4.65
C GLU A 396 1.91 28.14 3.80
N TRP A 397 0.65 28.13 4.24
CA TRP A 397 -0.47 27.52 3.51
C TRP A 397 -1.29 28.61 2.83
N GLN A 398 -1.63 28.41 1.55
CA GLN A 398 -2.45 29.31 0.76
C GLN A 398 -3.88 29.40 1.29
N ASN A 399 -4.43 28.29 1.79
CA ASN A 399 -5.79 28.21 2.34
C ASN A 399 -5.97 26.94 3.19
N THR A 400 -7.14 26.82 3.82
CA THR A 400 -7.51 25.68 4.66
C THR A 400 -7.52 24.36 3.89
N ASP A 401 -7.88 24.34 2.60
CA ASP A 401 -7.92 23.11 1.80
C ASP A 401 -6.51 22.55 1.53
N GLU A 402 -5.53 23.42 1.27
CA GLU A 402 -4.13 23.04 1.15
C GLU A 402 -3.59 22.49 2.46
N ARG A 403 -3.82 23.22 3.55
CA ARG A 403 -3.41 22.81 4.89
C ARG A 403 -4.02 21.45 5.28
N ALA A 404 -5.34 21.29 5.17
CA ALA A 404 -6.05 20.06 5.52
C ALA A 404 -5.61 18.88 4.65
N MET A 405 -5.38 19.10 3.36
CA MET A 405 -4.91 18.05 2.46
C MET A 405 -3.49 17.58 2.80
N ALA A 406 -2.58 18.50 3.10
CA ALA A 406 -1.21 18.17 3.50
C ALA A 406 -1.19 17.32 4.78
N TYR A 407 -1.93 17.74 5.82
CA TYR A 407 -2.03 16.96 7.07
C TYR A 407 -2.77 15.62 6.87
N ALA A 408 -3.80 15.57 6.02
CA ALA A 408 -4.52 14.33 5.73
C ALA A 408 -3.63 13.27 5.07
N ILE A 409 -2.78 13.71 4.14
CA ILE A 409 -1.78 12.88 3.46
C ILE A 409 -0.67 12.49 4.44
N ALA A 410 -0.03 13.45 5.12
CA ALA A 410 1.05 13.19 6.08
C ALA A 410 0.62 12.19 7.17
N ARG A 411 -0.60 12.33 7.69
CA ARG A 411 -1.17 11.39 8.66
C ARG A 411 -1.34 9.99 8.06
N GLN A 412 -1.82 9.89 6.82
CA GLN A 412 -2.01 8.58 6.18
C GLN A 412 -0.68 7.91 5.79
N GLU A 413 0.29 8.71 5.38
CA GLU A 413 1.60 8.25 4.91
C GLU A 413 2.50 7.80 6.06
N SER A 414 2.57 8.60 7.12
CA SER A 414 3.56 8.40 8.18
C SER A 414 3.02 8.48 9.60
N PHE A 415 1.72 8.71 9.79
CA PHE A 415 1.18 9.14 11.08
C PHE A 415 1.90 10.40 11.59
N LEU A 416 2.31 11.29 10.68
CA LEU A 416 3.07 12.50 10.97
C LEU A 416 4.50 12.25 11.48
N LEU A 417 5.02 11.01 11.38
CA LEU A 417 6.36 10.66 11.83
C LEU A 417 7.42 11.15 10.83
N PRO A 418 8.44 11.90 11.29
CA PRO A 418 9.48 12.46 10.43
C PRO A 418 10.42 11.39 9.87
N ALA A 419 10.74 10.35 10.64
CA ALA A 419 11.74 9.34 10.30
C ALA A 419 11.16 7.96 9.94
N LEU A 420 10.03 7.93 9.21
CA LEU A 420 9.45 6.67 8.72
C LEU A 420 10.00 6.28 7.35
N ILE A 421 10.35 5.01 7.17
CA ILE A 421 10.77 4.44 5.89
C ILE A 421 9.81 3.31 5.51
N SER A 422 9.22 3.35 4.32
CA SER A 422 8.34 2.28 3.84
C SER A 422 9.13 1.05 3.38
N ARG A 423 8.42 -0.08 3.18
CA ARG A 423 9.00 -1.29 2.57
C ARG A 423 9.55 -1.07 1.16
N SER A 424 9.09 -0.05 0.46
CA SER A 424 9.60 0.36 -0.87
C SER A 424 10.53 1.57 -0.79
N PHE A 425 10.99 1.91 0.42
CA PHE A 425 11.90 3.01 0.70
C PHE A 425 11.36 4.42 0.42
N ALA A 426 10.04 4.62 0.53
CA ALA A 426 9.45 5.94 0.61
C ALA A 426 9.84 6.62 1.94
N LEU A 427 10.16 7.92 1.91
CA LEU A 427 10.91 8.57 2.98
C LEU A 427 10.11 9.65 3.72
N GLY A 428 10.15 9.53 5.04
CA GLY A 428 9.77 10.55 6.02
C GLY A 428 8.31 10.95 6.04
N LEU A 429 8.06 12.15 6.54
CA LEU A 429 6.73 12.67 6.86
C LEU A 429 5.71 12.53 5.72
N MET A 430 6.17 12.79 4.49
CA MET A 430 5.34 12.79 3.28
C MET A 430 5.56 11.55 2.39
N GLN A 431 6.35 10.57 2.86
CA GLN A 431 6.69 9.33 2.14
C GLN A 431 7.11 9.59 0.68
N ILE A 432 8.09 10.48 0.49
CA ILE A 432 8.61 10.82 -0.84
C ILE A 432 9.49 9.67 -1.34
N MET A 433 9.20 9.18 -2.56
CA MET A 433 10.01 8.14 -3.19
C MET A 433 11.41 8.67 -3.58
N PRO A 434 12.50 7.88 -3.45
CA PRO A 434 13.85 8.34 -3.75
C PRO A 434 14.03 8.92 -5.15
N PHE A 435 13.36 8.34 -6.17
CA PHE A 435 13.44 8.83 -7.55
C PHE A 435 12.77 10.20 -7.76
N ASN A 436 11.92 10.66 -6.83
CA ASN A 436 11.28 11.98 -6.88
C ASN A 436 12.11 13.08 -6.21
N VAL A 437 13.07 12.73 -5.34
CA VAL A 437 13.82 13.71 -4.54
C VAL A 437 14.60 14.67 -5.44
N GLY A 438 15.44 14.15 -6.35
CA GLY A 438 16.22 14.98 -7.28
C GLY A 438 15.36 15.90 -8.16
N PRO A 439 14.34 15.38 -8.88
CA PRO A 439 13.44 16.21 -9.68
C PRO A 439 12.69 17.29 -8.89
N PHE A 440 12.24 16.98 -7.66
CA PHE A 440 11.52 17.94 -6.81
C PHE A 440 12.47 19.01 -6.28
N ALA A 441 13.66 18.63 -5.81
CA ALA A 441 14.71 19.57 -5.38
C ALA A 441 15.03 20.60 -6.47
N LYS A 442 15.26 20.12 -7.70
CA LYS A 442 15.50 20.98 -8.86
C LYS A 442 14.32 21.93 -9.14
N SER A 443 13.09 21.44 -9.06
CA SER A 443 11.88 22.24 -9.30
C SER A 443 11.66 23.30 -8.23
N LEU A 444 12.13 23.05 -7.00
CA LEU A 444 12.07 23.95 -5.87
C LEU A 444 13.29 24.88 -5.76
N GLY A 445 14.27 24.76 -6.65
CA GLY A 445 15.53 25.53 -6.57
C GLY A 445 16.37 25.19 -5.33
N MET A 446 16.30 23.95 -4.86
CA MET A 446 17.04 23.45 -3.70
C MET A 446 18.23 22.63 -4.18
N ASP A 447 19.45 23.09 -3.87
CA ASP A 447 20.69 22.39 -4.19
C ASP A 447 21.15 21.47 -3.04
N ASN A 448 21.98 20.47 -3.36
CA ASN A 448 22.61 19.56 -2.40
C ASN A 448 21.65 18.80 -1.46
N ILE A 449 20.47 18.41 -1.96
CA ILE A 449 19.50 17.61 -1.20
C ILE A 449 19.88 16.13 -1.24
N ASP A 450 20.08 15.53 -0.07
CA ASP A 450 20.23 14.09 0.13
C ASP A 450 18.86 13.42 0.37
N LEU A 451 18.80 12.11 0.20
CA LEU A 451 17.61 11.33 0.54
C LEU A 451 17.21 11.47 2.02
N ASN A 452 18.18 11.53 2.95
CA ASN A 452 17.90 11.63 4.38
C ASN A 452 17.33 13.00 4.79
N ASP A 453 17.44 14.02 3.93
CA ASP A 453 16.78 15.31 4.16
C ASP A 453 15.25 15.18 4.19
N MET A 454 14.68 14.09 3.65
CA MET A 454 13.26 13.79 3.78
C MET A 454 12.84 13.46 5.22
N PHE A 455 13.79 13.21 6.13
CA PHE A 455 13.50 13.09 7.57
C PHE A 455 13.42 14.44 8.29
N ASN A 456 13.73 15.55 7.60
CA ASN A 456 13.49 16.90 8.11
C ASN A 456 12.08 17.37 7.71
N PRO A 457 11.16 17.60 8.67
CA PRO A 457 9.80 18.05 8.38
C PRO A 457 9.72 19.30 7.49
N ASN A 458 10.64 20.25 7.64
CA ASN A 458 10.68 21.48 6.82
C ASN A 458 10.88 21.16 5.33
N ILE A 459 11.76 20.21 5.03
CA ILE A 459 12.05 19.82 3.64
C ILE A 459 10.94 18.89 3.13
N ALA A 460 10.56 17.88 3.92
CA ALA A 460 9.53 16.93 3.55
C ALA A 460 8.19 17.60 3.25
N LEU A 461 7.75 18.60 4.05
CA LEU A 461 6.52 19.33 3.81
C LEU A 461 6.60 20.22 2.56
N LYS A 462 7.74 20.87 2.28
CA LYS A 462 7.92 21.62 1.02
C LYS A 462 7.79 20.70 -0.20
N PHE A 463 8.41 19.53 -0.15
CA PHE A 463 8.36 18.53 -1.23
C PHE A 463 6.94 17.98 -1.41
N GLY A 464 6.31 17.59 -0.30
CA GLY A 464 4.93 17.11 -0.29
C GLY A 464 3.95 18.16 -0.81
N ASN A 465 4.05 19.40 -0.34
CA ASN A 465 3.15 20.48 -0.76
C ASN A 465 3.35 20.84 -2.24
N TYR A 466 4.60 20.88 -2.71
CA TYR A 466 4.91 21.02 -4.14
C TYR A 466 4.19 19.96 -4.98
N TYR A 467 4.30 18.69 -4.59
CA TYR A 467 3.67 17.60 -5.33
C TYR A 467 2.14 17.65 -5.24
N LEU A 468 1.56 17.95 -4.06
CA LEU A 468 0.12 18.12 -3.90
C LEU A 468 -0.42 19.25 -4.79
N ASN A 469 0.29 20.38 -4.88
CA ASN A 469 -0.09 21.48 -5.74
C ASN A 469 0.05 21.15 -7.23
N HIS A 470 1.03 20.32 -7.59
CA HIS A 470 1.10 19.77 -8.95
C HIS A 470 -0.12 18.90 -9.27
N LEU A 471 -0.49 17.98 -8.38
CA LEU A 471 -1.65 17.10 -8.57
C LEU A 471 -2.98 17.86 -8.59
N LYS A 472 -3.14 18.88 -7.75
CA LYS A 472 -4.35 19.73 -7.71
C LYS A 472 -4.61 20.51 -9.00
N LYS A 473 -3.58 20.79 -9.79
CA LYS A 473 -3.74 21.42 -11.11
C LYS A 473 -4.41 20.50 -12.13
N GLU A 474 -4.30 19.19 -11.93
CA GLU A 474 -4.88 18.17 -12.80
C GLU A 474 -6.21 17.62 -12.25
N PHE A 475 -6.26 17.36 -10.93
CA PHE A 475 -7.40 16.75 -10.27
C PHE A 475 -8.06 17.73 -9.29
N ASN A 476 -9.31 18.09 -9.54
CA ASN A 476 -10.02 19.13 -8.79
C ASN A 476 -10.52 18.65 -7.42
N HIS A 477 -10.85 17.37 -7.27
CA HIS A 477 -11.37 16.83 -6.01
C HIS A 477 -10.26 16.18 -5.14
N PRO A 478 -10.22 16.44 -3.81
CA PRO A 478 -9.21 15.86 -2.92
C PRO A 478 -9.07 14.33 -2.99
N LEU A 479 -10.18 13.61 -3.24
CA LEU A 479 -10.17 12.15 -3.44
C LEU A 479 -9.23 11.72 -4.57
N PHE A 480 -9.30 12.41 -5.71
CA PHE A 480 -8.49 12.09 -6.87
C PHE A 480 -7.04 12.49 -6.67
N VAL A 481 -6.79 13.62 -5.99
CA VAL A 481 -5.44 13.98 -5.54
C VAL A 481 -4.86 12.89 -4.62
N ALA A 482 -5.64 12.34 -3.68
CA ALA A 482 -5.19 11.24 -2.83
C ALA A 482 -4.86 9.97 -3.63
N TYR A 483 -5.72 9.60 -4.58
CA TYR A 483 -5.45 8.45 -5.46
C TYR A 483 -4.19 8.65 -6.32
N ALA A 484 -4.00 9.85 -6.89
CA ALA A 484 -2.85 10.18 -7.70
C ALA A 484 -1.56 10.26 -6.88
N TYR A 485 -1.64 10.71 -5.61
CA TYR A 485 -0.50 10.74 -4.71
C TYR A 485 0.02 9.31 -4.45
N ASN A 486 -0.88 8.36 -4.17
CA ASN A 486 -0.52 6.98 -3.86
C ASN A 486 -0.17 6.13 -5.10
N ALA A 487 -0.98 6.18 -6.17
CA ALA A 487 -0.82 5.30 -7.34
C ALA A 487 -0.11 5.96 -8.53
N GLY A 488 0.15 7.27 -8.44
CA GLY A 488 0.66 8.09 -9.53
C GLY A 488 -0.44 8.64 -10.44
N PRO A 489 -0.29 9.88 -10.96
CA PRO A 489 -1.29 10.55 -11.78
C PRO A 489 -1.57 9.82 -13.10
N GLY A 490 -0.53 9.24 -13.72
CA GLY A 490 -0.67 8.52 -14.99
C GLY A 490 -1.53 7.25 -14.89
N PHE A 491 -1.50 6.54 -13.76
CA PHE A 491 -2.42 5.43 -13.51
C PHE A 491 -3.85 5.95 -13.35
N LEU A 492 -4.04 6.97 -12.50
CA LEU A 492 -5.37 7.49 -12.20
C LEU A 492 -6.06 7.99 -13.46
N ARG A 493 -5.35 8.73 -14.31
CA ARG A 493 -5.82 9.19 -15.62
C ARG A 493 -6.40 8.06 -16.47
N ARG A 494 -5.56 7.06 -16.77
CA ARG A 494 -5.97 5.91 -17.59
C ARG A 494 -7.15 5.17 -16.97
N TRP A 495 -7.20 5.06 -15.64
CA TRP A 495 -8.30 4.41 -14.95
C TRP A 495 -9.60 5.21 -15.06
N LEU A 496 -9.60 6.52 -14.78
CA LEU A 496 -10.78 7.37 -14.90
C LEU A 496 -11.33 7.38 -16.34
N GLU A 497 -10.45 7.42 -17.33
CA GLU A 497 -10.78 7.33 -18.75
C GLU A 497 -11.43 5.99 -19.13
N SER A 498 -10.76 4.88 -18.83
CA SER A 498 -11.16 3.55 -19.31
C SER A 498 -12.33 2.95 -18.53
N SER A 499 -12.49 3.28 -17.25
CA SER A 499 -13.47 2.64 -16.37
C SER A 499 -14.83 3.33 -16.36
N LYS A 500 -14.92 4.58 -16.85
CA LYS A 500 -16.11 5.46 -16.76
C LYS A 500 -16.64 5.62 -15.32
N ARG A 501 -15.80 5.41 -14.30
CA ARG A 501 -16.16 5.59 -12.88
C ARG A 501 -16.35 7.07 -12.56
N PHE A 502 -17.18 7.34 -11.56
CA PHE A 502 -17.59 8.69 -11.17
C PHE A 502 -18.30 9.50 -12.29
N LYS A 503 -18.92 8.83 -13.28
CA LYS A 503 -19.65 9.51 -14.36
C LYS A 503 -21.17 9.40 -14.23
N GLU A 504 -21.66 8.34 -13.59
CA GLU A 504 -23.09 8.12 -13.42
C GLU A 504 -23.60 8.70 -12.10
N LYS A 505 -24.81 9.28 -12.14
CA LYS A 505 -25.53 9.71 -10.94
C LYS A 505 -26.59 8.67 -10.60
N ASN A 506 -26.35 7.92 -9.53
CA ASN A 506 -27.33 7.01 -8.95
C ASN A 506 -27.06 6.90 -7.45
N HIS A 507 -27.95 6.24 -6.69
CA HIS A 507 -27.80 6.17 -5.24
C HIS A 507 -26.57 5.35 -4.75
N PHE A 508 -26.03 4.51 -5.64
CA PHE A 508 -24.71 3.85 -5.59
C PHE A 508 -23.54 4.80 -5.40
N GLU A 509 -23.61 5.89 -6.13
CA GLU A 509 -22.46 6.72 -6.45
C GLU A 509 -22.38 7.90 -5.48
N PRO A 510 -21.16 8.35 -5.13
CA PRO A 510 -19.85 7.91 -5.65
C PRO A 510 -19.22 6.72 -4.89
N TRP A 511 -19.90 6.20 -3.86
CA TRP A 511 -19.39 5.12 -3.02
C TRP A 511 -19.03 3.87 -3.84
N LEU A 512 -19.86 3.50 -4.81
CA LEU A 512 -19.59 2.39 -5.72
C LEU A 512 -18.27 2.60 -6.50
N SER A 513 -18.07 3.77 -7.09
CA SER A 513 -16.83 4.09 -7.81
C SER A 513 -15.60 4.05 -6.91
N MET A 514 -15.71 4.51 -5.65
CA MET A 514 -14.63 4.38 -4.66
C MET A 514 -14.30 2.91 -4.38
N GLU A 515 -15.32 2.04 -4.26
CA GLU A 515 -15.10 0.61 -4.01
C GLU A 515 -14.49 -0.15 -5.18
N LEU A 516 -14.56 0.42 -6.38
CA LEU A 516 -14.12 -0.17 -7.63
C LEU A 516 -12.73 0.31 -8.08
N MET A 517 -12.03 1.10 -7.27
CA MET A 517 -10.60 1.38 -7.44
C MET A 517 -9.80 0.06 -7.42
N PRO A 518 -9.14 -0.32 -8.54
CA PRO A 518 -8.61 -1.68 -8.74
C PRO A 518 -7.47 -2.01 -7.78
N TYR A 519 -6.64 -1.03 -7.42
CA TYR A 519 -5.59 -1.21 -6.43
C TYR A 519 -6.17 -1.12 -5.03
N SER A 520 -6.09 -2.23 -4.27
CA SER A 520 -6.63 -2.31 -2.91
C SER A 520 -6.00 -1.27 -1.99
N GLU A 521 -4.69 -1.06 -2.09
CA GLU A 521 -3.97 -0.04 -1.34
C GLU A 521 -4.52 1.36 -1.63
N THR A 522 -4.53 1.77 -2.90
CA THR A 522 -5.04 3.07 -3.36
C THR A 522 -6.50 3.30 -2.99
N ARG A 523 -7.32 2.25 -3.06
CA ARG A 523 -8.72 2.30 -2.67
C ARG A 523 -8.89 2.61 -1.19
N MET A 524 -8.23 1.84 -0.33
CA MET A 524 -8.27 2.07 1.12
C MET A 524 -7.63 3.42 1.47
N TYR A 525 -6.58 3.81 0.75
CA TYR A 525 -5.93 5.11 0.88
C TYR A 525 -6.93 6.25 0.65
N GLY A 526 -7.72 6.21 -0.43
CA GLY A 526 -8.75 7.22 -0.69
C GLY A 526 -9.78 7.34 0.44
N PHE A 527 -10.32 6.22 0.94
CA PHE A 527 -11.25 6.23 2.07
C PHE A 527 -10.63 6.87 3.33
N ARG A 528 -9.38 6.53 3.64
CA ARG A 528 -8.68 7.03 4.83
C ARG A 528 -8.26 8.50 4.69
N VAL A 529 -7.80 8.92 3.53
CA VAL A 529 -7.44 10.32 3.29
C VAL A 529 -8.68 11.20 3.27
N MET A 530 -9.81 10.76 2.72
CA MET A 530 -11.05 11.55 2.79
C MET A 530 -11.55 11.69 4.23
N LEU A 531 -11.49 10.63 5.02
CA LEU A 531 -11.73 10.71 6.46
C LEU A 531 -10.81 11.74 7.12
N ASN A 532 -9.50 11.62 6.89
CA ASN A 532 -8.52 12.52 7.51
C ASN A 532 -8.75 13.98 7.08
N TYR A 533 -9.00 14.21 5.79
CA TYR A 533 -9.25 15.53 5.21
C TYR A 533 -10.48 16.18 5.85
N LEU A 534 -11.59 15.46 5.96
CA LEU A 534 -12.82 15.96 6.57
C LEU A 534 -12.66 16.31 8.06
N ILE A 535 -11.78 15.58 8.78
CA ILE A 535 -11.48 15.87 10.18
C ILE A 535 -10.55 17.07 10.31
N TYR A 536 -9.50 17.16 9.49
CA TYR A 536 -8.60 18.31 9.51
C TYR A 536 -9.30 19.61 9.08
N GLN A 537 -10.21 19.53 8.10
CA GLN A 537 -11.06 20.66 7.74
C GLN A 537 -11.84 21.17 8.95
N GLU A 538 -12.48 20.26 9.70
CA GLU A 538 -13.25 20.62 10.89
C GLU A 538 -12.35 21.18 12.01
N ILE A 539 -11.18 20.57 12.25
CA ILE A 539 -10.17 21.07 13.21
C ILE A 539 -9.73 22.50 12.84
N PHE A 540 -9.66 22.83 11.55
CA PHE A 540 -9.30 24.15 11.05
C PHE A 540 -10.51 25.07 10.83
N GLY A 541 -11.67 24.73 11.42
CA GLY A 541 -12.85 25.59 11.47
C GLY A 541 -13.79 25.50 10.26
N ASN A 542 -13.59 24.51 9.38
CA ASN A 542 -14.40 24.33 8.17
C ASN A 542 -15.17 22.99 8.19
N PHE A 543 -16.48 23.03 8.44
CA PHE A 543 -17.31 21.83 8.40
C PHE A 543 -17.80 21.53 6.99
N ILE A 544 -17.54 20.31 6.50
CA ILE A 544 -17.92 19.86 5.17
C ILE A 544 -18.98 18.74 5.25
N PRO A 545 -20.18 18.94 4.67
CA PRO A 545 -21.18 17.88 4.50
C PRO A 545 -20.69 16.78 3.54
N ILE A 546 -20.66 15.53 4.03
CA ILE A 546 -20.03 14.41 3.31
C ILE A 546 -20.75 14.06 2.01
N ASP A 547 -22.11 14.04 2.02
CA ASP A 547 -22.91 13.76 0.82
C ASP A 547 -22.56 14.75 -0.31
N THR A 548 -22.69 16.06 -0.04
CA THR A 548 -22.40 17.12 -1.03
C THR A 548 -20.95 17.12 -1.47
N PHE A 549 -20.00 16.89 -0.56
CA PHE A 549 -18.58 16.83 -0.87
C PHE A 549 -18.27 15.69 -1.83
N LEU A 550 -18.65 14.46 -1.49
CA LEU A 550 -18.37 13.32 -2.34
C LEU A 550 -19.14 13.41 -3.67
N GLU A 551 -20.37 13.93 -3.71
CA GLU A 551 -21.11 14.15 -4.96
C GLU A 551 -20.39 15.07 -5.97
N GLN A 552 -19.48 15.94 -5.53
CA GLN A 552 -18.66 16.75 -6.44
C GLN A 552 -17.78 15.89 -7.34
N THR A 553 -17.39 14.68 -6.91
CA THR A 553 -16.64 13.72 -7.74
C THR A 553 -17.41 13.30 -8.99
N LEU A 554 -18.75 13.33 -8.95
CA LEU A 554 -19.61 12.98 -10.10
C LEU A 554 -19.78 14.12 -11.10
N ASN A 555 -19.43 15.34 -10.70
CA ASN A 555 -19.53 16.55 -11.52
C ASN A 555 -18.16 17.07 -11.93
N SER A 556 -17.06 16.41 -11.52
CA SER A 556 -15.74 16.94 -11.79
C SER A 556 -15.45 16.89 -13.29
N LYS A 557 -15.10 18.05 -13.85
CA LYS A 557 -14.49 18.17 -15.17
C LYS A 557 -12.99 17.85 -15.09
N ASP A 558 -12.61 16.89 -14.24
CA ASP A 558 -11.22 16.45 -14.16
C ASP A 558 -10.82 16.00 -15.55
N LYS A 559 -9.76 16.64 -16.06
CA LYS A 559 -9.31 16.39 -17.41
C LYS A 559 -8.88 14.92 -17.47
N PRO A 560 -9.36 14.16 -18.46
CA PRO A 560 -8.60 13.03 -18.97
C PRO A 560 -7.17 13.51 -19.24
#